data_AF-A0A433DC65-F1
#
_entry.id   AF-A0A433DC65-F1
#
_cell.length_a   1.000
_cell.length_b   1.000
_cell.length_c   1.000
_cell.angle_alpha   90.00
_cell.angle_beta   90.00
_cell.angle_gamma   90.00
#
_symmetry.space_group_name_H-M   'P 1'
#
loop_
_entity.id
_entity.type
_entity.pdbx_description
1 polymer ?
#
loop_
_entity_poly.entity_id
_entity_poly.type
_entity_poly.pdbx_seq_one_letter_code
_entity_poly.pdbx_strand_id
1 'polypeptide(L)'
;MHAFRTLPPNLRSPPRPLLRCLRHTLASTNSSAAPQATLILAQVSPQSETSTEEAEESIPYHRGSPEAAFGCKRIGCVVLPPDLDLGIKAILEDESKGLLRTDALRIYESFRSTSRLQEDPDDPPPQSKRSGKDKRPSHKSKDATPLSSPTLNPHVIDYGHRESVAYLAGAMSSTYAAVYNVLREIRGRMPTFVPASVFDFGSGPGTALWASREVFPESLASYRGVDISEAMIGVAEKLLTREWLYDQGIGI
;
A
#
# COMPACT_ATOMS: atom_id res chain seq x y z
N MET A 1 31.11 -21.62 8.68
CA MET A 1 30.70 -21.90 7.28
C MET A 1 29.53 -22.87 7.31
N HIS A 2 28.29 -22.37 7.29
CA HIS A 2 27.10 -23.22 7.31
C HIS A 2 26.84 -23.79 5.91
N ALA A 3 26.78 -25.12 5.83
CA ALA A 3 26.54 -25.88 4.61
C ALA A 3 25.12 -25.60 4.07
N PHE A 4 25.05 -25.17 2.82
CA PHE A 4 23.83 -25.20 2.02
C PHE A 4 23.37 -26.65 1.89
N ARG A 5 22.29 -27.02 2.58
CA ARG A 5 21.61 -28.29 2.35
C ARG A 5 21.01 -28.25 0.95
N THR A 6 21.51 -29.08 0.05
CA THR A 6 20.91 -29.33 -1.25
C THR A 6 19.51 -29.89 -1.06
N LEU A 7 18.53 -29.27 -1.73
CA LEU A 7 17.13 -29.72 -1.73
C LEU A 7 17.03 -31.11 -2.39
N PRO A 8 16.17 -32.01 -1.88
CA PRO A 8 16.01 -33.35 -2.45
C PRO A 8 15.47 -33.28 -3.89
N PRO A 9 15.90 -34.19 -4.79
CA PRO A 9 15.69 -34.10 -6.23
C PRO A 9 14.22 -34.27 -6.71
N ASN A 10 13.28 -34.52 -5.80
CA ASN A 10 11.86 -34.79 -6.11
C ASN A 10 10.87 -33.85 -5.43
N LEU A 11 11.31 -32.69 -4.93
CA LEU A 11 10.35 -31.65 -4.57
C LEU A 11 9.82 -31.04 -5.87
N ARG A 12 8.56 -31.33 -6.23
CA ARG A 12 7.85 -30.51 -7.24
C ARG A 12 8.02 -29.07 -6.77
N SER A 13 8.63 -28.22 -7.60
CA SER A 13 8.66 -26.79 -7.33
C SER A 13 7.20 -26.37 -7.06
N PRO A 14 6.90 -25.63 -5.98
CA PRO A 14 5.56 -25.07 -5.83
C PRO A 14 5.24 -24.35 -7.15
N PRO A 15 3.99 -24.45 -7.65
CA PRO A 15 3.63 -23.77 -8.89
C PRO A 15 4.09 -22.32 -8.77
N ARG A 16 4.96 -21.89 -9.69
CA ARG A 16 5.41 -20.50 -9.68
C ARG A 16 4.16 -19.65 -9.82
N PRO A 17 3.84 -18.75 -8.87
CA PRO A 17 2.70 -17.87 -9.05
C PRO A 17 2.92 -17.13 -10.36
N LEU A 18 2.00 -17.30 -11.30
CA LEU A 18 2.07 -16.63 -12.58
C LEU A 18 1.86 -15.14 -12.29
N LEU A 19 2.94 -14.37 -12.30
CA LEU A 19 2.88 -12.91 -12.24
C LEU A 19 1.97 -12.44 -13.37
N ARG A 20 0.83 -11.87 -13.01
CA ARG A 20 -0.11 -11.32 -13.97
C ARG A 20 0.24 -9.87 -14.21
N CYS A 21 0.20 -9.45 -15.47
CA CYS A 21 0.61 -8.12 -15.89
C CYS A 21 -0.53 -7.39 -16.58
N LEU A 22 -0.90 -6.22 -16.06
CA LEU A 22 -1.72 -5.22 -16.72
C LEU A 22 -0.81 -4.23 -17.45
N ARG A 23 -1.14 -3.88 -18.70
CA ARG A 23 -0.42 -2.84 -19.46
C ARG A 23 -1.44 -1.97 -20.19
N HIS A 24 -1.28 -0.65 -20.08
CA HIS A 24 -2.08 0.29 -20.84
C HIS A 24 -1.21 1.42 -21.40
N THR A 25 -1.55 1.87 -22.60
CA THR A 25 -0.98 3.06 -23.24
C THR A 25 -2.09 4.09 -23.34
N LEU A 26 -1.89 5.27 -22.75
CA LEU A 26 -2.84 6.38 -22.82
C LEU A 26 -2.70 7.08 -24.18
N ALA A 27 -3.81 7.55 -24.75
CA ALA A 27 -3.78 8.30 -25.99
C ALA A 27 -2.98 9.60 -25.79
N SER A 28 -1.91 9.77 -26.57
CA SER A 28 -0.99 10.91 -26.46
C SER A 28 -1.72 12.23 -26.69
N THR A 29 -1.67 13.14 -25.72
CA THR A 29 -1.69 14.56 -26.03
C THR A 29 -0.23 14.98 -26.15
N ASN A 30 0.14 15.59 -27.28
CA ASN A 30 1.51 15.94 -27.62
C ASN A 30 2.21 16.66 -26.45
N SER A 31 3.16 16.00 -25.79
CA SER A 31 4.09 16.64 -24.86
C SER A 31 5.50 16.20 -25.18
N SER A 32 6.21 17.08 -25.89
CA SER A 32 7.64 16.99 -26.16
C SER A 32 8.41 17.42 -24.90
N ALA A 33 8.51 16.55 -23.89
CA ALA A 33 9.42 16.76 -22.77
C ALA A 33 9.73 15.45 -22.02
N ALA A 34 10.68 14.66 -22.51
CA ALA A 34 11.33 13.65 -21.68
C ALA A 34 12.74 13.32 -22.20
N PRO A 35 13.77 14.04 -21.71
CA PRO A 35 15.02 13.34 -21.41
C PRO A 35 15.76 13.92 -20.20
N GLN A 36 15.25 13.87 -18.96
CA GLN A 36 16.09 14.17 -17.77
C GLN A 36 15.84 13.32 -16.50
N ALA A 37 14.89 12.39 -16.48
CA ALA A 37 14.62 11.59 -15.27
C ALA A 37 15.76 10.61 -14.89
N THR A 38 16.69 10.31 -15.81
CA THR A 38 17.77 9.34 -15.59
C THR A 38 18.93 9.89 -14.73
N LEU A 39 19.01 11.21 -14.50
CA LEU A 39 20.16 11.83 -13.83
C LEU A 39 20.15 11.72 -12.29
N ILE A 40 18.99 11.47 -11.67
CA ILE A 40 18.85 11.51 -10.21
C ILE A 40 19.30 10.19 -9.53
N LEU A 41 19.15 9.03 -10.20
CA LEU A 41 19.64 7.75 -9.66
C LEU A 41 21.18 7.69 -9.57
N ALA A 42 21.89 8.53 -10.30
CA ALA A 42 23.35 8.59 -10.28
C ALA A 42 23.93 9.42 -9.11
N GLN A 43 23.11 10.19 -8.39
CA GLN A 43 23.57 11.09 -7.33
C GLN A 43 23.49 10.50 -5.91
N VAL A 44 22.91 9.31 -5.75
CA VAL A 44 22.92 8.59 -4.47
C VAL A 44 24.21 7.77 -4.40
N SER A 45 25.30 8.41 -3.96
CA SER A 45 26.48 7.67 -3.48
C SER A 45 26.19 7.10 -2.09
N PRO A 46 26.61 5.85 -1.80
CA PRO A 46 26.54 5.31 -0.44
C PRO A 46 27.47 6.15 0.44
N GLN A 47 26.90 6.92 1.37
CA GLN A 47 27.67 7.52 2.44
C GLN A 47 28.15 6.37 3.34
N SER A 48 29.46 6.14 3.39
CA SER A 48 30.07 5.21 4.33
C SER A 48 29.98 5.81 5.73
N GLU A 49 29.07 5.31 6.55
CA GLU A 49 29.04 5.63 7.97
C GLU A 49 30.32 5.10 8.62
N THR A 50 31.19 6.02 9.04
CA THR A 50 32.37 5.71 9.84
C THR A 50 31.91 5.67 11.28
N SER A 51 31.77 4.46 11.83
CA SER A 51 31.41 4.23 13.23
C SER A 51 32.55 4.70 14.14
N THR A 52 32.36 5.83 14.79
CA THR A 52 33.18 6.23 15.94
C THR A 52 32.40 5.80 17.17
N GLU A 53 32.92 4.81 17.88
CA GLU A 53 32.33 4.30 19.13
C GLU A 53 32.52 5.37 20.22
N GLU A 54 31.53 6.25 20.38
CA GLU A 54 31.37 7.06 21.59
C GLU A 54 30.09 6.65 22.31
N ALA A 55 30.22 6.39 23.61
CA ALA A 55 29.19 5.84 24.47
C ALA A 55 27.92 6.70 24.46
N GLU A 56 26.83 6.17 23.88
CA GLU A 56 25.55 6.87 23.76
C GLU A 56 24.88 7.02 25.13
N GLU A 57 24.91 8.24 25.64
CA GLU A 57 24.00 8.73 26.66
C GLU A 57 22.56 8.57 26.12
N SER A 58 21.70 7.84 26.83
CA SER A 58 20.39 7.40 26.33
C SER A 58 19.46 8.59 26.03
N ILE A 59 19.51 9.09 24.80
CA ILE A 59 18.61 10.14 24.32
C ILE A 59 17.18 9.57 24.26
N PRO A 60 16.17 10.27 24.79
CA PRO A 60 14.78 9.85 24.65
C PRO A 60 14.44 9.66 23.16
N TYR A 61 14.06 8.44 22.78
CA TYR A 61 13.64 8.15 21.41
C TYR A 61 12.39 8.97 21.06
N HIS A 62 12.58 10.02 20.26
CA HIS A 62 11.49 10.79 19.70
C HIS A 62 10.92 10.03 18.49
N ARG A 63 9.70 9.50 18.64
CA ARG A 63 9.03 8.81 17.55
C ARG A 63 8.62 9.81 16.45
N GLY A 64 9.17 9.62 15.25
CA GLY A 64 8.82 10.38 14.05
C GLY A 64 9.85 11.47 13.72
N SER A 65 10.23 11.57 12.46
CA SER A 65 11.20 12.56 11.99
C SER A 65 10.59 13.97 11.93
N PRO A 66 11.40 15.04 11.89
CA PRO A 66 10.90 16.40 11.65
C PRO A 66 10.04 16.52 10.38
N GLU A 67 10.37 15.74 9.35
CA GLU A 67 9.61 15.66 8.09
C GLU A 67 8.25 14.99 8.31
N ALA A 68 8.19 13.94 9.14
CA ALA A 68 6.92 13.33 9.54
C ALA A 68 6.05 14.32 10.31
N ALA A 69 6.64 15.10 11.24
CA ALA A 69 5.94 16.15 11.97
C ALA A 69 5.44 17.27 11.03
N PHE A 70 6.18 17.63 9.99
CA PHE A 70 5.71 18.54 8.94
C PHE A 70 4.53 17.94 8.15
N GLY A 71 4.62 16.66 7.79
CA GLY A 71 3.58 15.93 7.06
C GLY A 71 2.27 15.77 7.84
N CYS A 72 2.32 15.69 9.18
CA CYS A 72 1.14 15.50 10.03
C CYS A 72 0.33 16.78 10.32
N LYS A 73 0.77 17.96 9.89
CA LYS A 73 0.12 19.25 10.22
C LYS A 73 -1.16 19.56 9.43
N ARG A 74 -1.55 18.71 8.48
CA ARG A 74 -2.72 18.94 7.62
C ARG A 74 -3.59 17.69 7.59
N ILE A 75 -4.84 17.81 8.02
CA ILE A 75 -5.88 16.81 7.70
C ILE A 75 -6.20 17.01 6.22
N GLY A 76 -5.56 16.21 5.37
CA GLY A 76 -5.83 16.20 3.93
C GLY A 76 -7.10 15.44 3.64
N CYS A 77 -8.06 16.06 2.96
CA CYS A 77 -9.14 15.36 2.28
C CYS A 77 -8.70 15.12 0.83
N VAL A 78 -8.75 13.87 0.36
CA VAL A 78 -8.55 13.52 -1.05
C VAL A 78 -9.89 13.02 -1.57
N VAL A 79 -10.38 13.67 -2.61
CA VAL A 79 -11.58 13.25 -3.34
C VAL A 79 -11.15 12.22 -4.37
N LEU A 80 -11.85 11.09 -4.44
CA LEU A 80 -11.62 10.11 -5.50
C LEU A 80 -12.06 10.70 -6.85
N PRO A 81 -11.33 10.42 -7.94
CA PRO A 81 -11.81 10.74 -9.28
C PRO A 81 -13.22 10.17 -9.49
N PRO A 82 -14.16 10.93 -10.07
CA PRO A 82 -15.54 10.48 -10.23
C PRO A 82 -15.66 9.10 -10.87
N ASP A 83 -14.84 8.82 -11.87
CA ASP A 83 -14.87 7.56 -12.62
C ASP A 83 -14.36 6.38 -11.79
N LEU A 84 -13.40 6.63 -10.90
CA LEU A 84 -12.94 5.64 -9.95
C LEU A 84 -14.02 5.35 -8.90
N ASP A 85 -14.66 6.38 -8.35
CA ASP A 85 -15.74 6.22 -7.37
C ASP A 85 -16.95 5.48 -7.98
N LEU A 86 -17.36 5.85 -9.19
CA LEU A 86 -18.43 5.18 -9.93
C LEU A 86 -18.05 3.74 -10.29
N GLY A 87 -16.82 3.50 -10.75
CA GLY A 87 -16.34 2.15 -11.08
C GLY A 87 -16.29 1.24 -9.84
N ILE A 88 -15.84 1.76 -8.70
CA ILE A 88 -15.89 1.03 -7.41
C ILE A 88 -17.34 0.69 -7.06
N LYS A 89 -18.25 1.67 -7.12
CA LYS A 89 -19.68 1.45 -6.80
C LYS A 89 -20.30 0.38 -7.70
N ALA A 90 -20.07 0.44 -9.00
CA ALA A 90 -20.55 -0.56 -9.95
C ALA A 90 -20.07 -1.98 -9.60
N ILE A 91 -18.78 -2.15 -9.28
CA ILE A 91 -18.25 -3.46 -8.85
C ILE A 91 -18.90 -3.93 -7.53
N LEU A 92 -19.20 -3.02 -6.61
CA LEU A 92 -19.81 -3.36 -5.31
C LEU A 92 -21.32 -3.62 -5.38
N GLU A 93 -22.01 -3.12 -6.40
CA GLU A 93 -23.45 -3.32 -6.59
C GLU A 93 -23.80 -4.77 -6.94
N ASP A 94 -22.91 -5.44 -7.68
CA ASP A 94 -23.06 -6.85 -8.07
C ASP A 94 -22.83 -7.84 -6.91
N GLU A 95 -22.41 -7.36 -5.74
CA GLU A 95 -21.85 -8.19 -4.68
C GLU A 95 -22.72 -8.30 -3.41
N SER A 96 -22.59 -9.44 -2.72
CA SER A 96 -23.36 -9.70 -1.50
C SER A 96 -22.84 -8.85 -0.31
N LYS A 97 -23.58 -7.78 0.02
CA LYS A 97 -23.22 -6.81 1.08
C LYS A 97 -23.01 -7.41 2.47
N GLY A 98 -23.64 -8.56 2.77
CA GLY A 98 -23.62 -9.17 4.10
C GLY A 98 -22.24 -9.65 4.58
N LEU A 99 -21.35 -10.04 3.66
CA LEU A 99 -20.03 -10.58 3.99
C LEU A 99 -18.89 -9.58 3.80
N LEU A 100 -19.12 -8.53 3.01
CA LEU A 100 -18.11 -7.56 2.60
C LEU A 100 -17.41 -6.87 3.78
N ARG A 101 -18.19 -6.47 4.80
CA ARG A 101 -17.66 -5.83 6.01
C ARG A 101 -16.73 -6.77 6.78
N THR A 102 -17.11 -8.04 6.92
CA THR A 102 -16.33 -9.04 7.65
C THR A 102 -14.98 -9.27 6.98
N ASP A 103 -14.94 -9.30 5.65
CA ASP A 103 -13.72 -9.50 4.89
C ASP A 103 -12.83 -8.27 4.91
N ALA A 104 -13.42 -7.08 4.79
CA ALA A 104 -12.66 -5.83 4.92
C ALA A 104 -12.00 -5.74 6.30
N LEU A 105 -12.71 -6.12 7.37
CA LEU A 105 -12.13 -6.16 8.72
C LEU A 105 -11.01 -7.20 8.84
N ARG A 106 -11.14 -8.37 8.20
CA ARG A 106 -10.07 -9.38 8.13
C ARG A 106 -8.81 -8.82 7.45
N ILE A 107 -8.99 -8.07 6.36
CA ILE A 107 -7.89 -7.40 5.64
C ILE A 107 -7.23 -6.33 6.54
N TYR A 108 -8.01 -5.55 7.28
CA TYR A 108 -7.42 -4.59 8.21
C TYR A 108 -6.66 -5.25 9.36
N GLU A 109 -7.13 -6.39 9.84
CA GLU A 109 -6.42 -7.14 10.88
C GLU A 109 -5.10 -7.70 10.35
N SER A 110 -5.06 -8.17 9.09
CA SER A 110 -3.79 -8.62 8.50
C SER A 110 -2.78 -7.48 8.38
N PHE A 111 -3.18 -6.29 7.93
CA PHE A 111 -2.31 -5.11 7.86
C PHE A 111 -1.72 -4.73 9.22
N ARG A 112 -2.49 -4.92 10.31
CA ARG A 112 -2.03 -4.67 11.68
C ARG A 112 -1.11 -5.76 12.20
N SER A 113 -1.32 -7.00 11.78
CA SER A 113 -0.49 -8.14 12.20
C SER A 113 0.91 -8.07 11.59
N THR A 114 1.05 -7.59 10.35
CA THR A 114 2.34 -7.47 9.65
C THR A 114 3.15 -6.24 10.03
N SER A 115 2.55 -5.28 10.74
CA SER A 115 3.21 -4.05 11.18
C SER A 115 3.79 -4.12 12.60
N ARG A 116 3.67 -5.27 13.28
CA ARG A 116 4.39 -5.52 14.53
C ARG A 116 5.80 -6.00 14.20
N LEU A 117 6.80 -5.19 14.56
CA LEU A 117 8.18 -5.66 14.65
C LEU A 117 8.22 -6.81 15.67
N GLN A 118 9.05 -7.82 15.41
CA GLN A 118 9.31 -8.87 16.38
C GLN A 118 9.89 -8.19 17.62
N GLU A 119 9.22 -8.34 18.77
CA GLU A 119 9.77 -7.85 20.04
C GLU A 119 11.05 -8.67 20.32
N ASP A 120 12.18 -8.00 20.46
CA ASP A 120 13.41 -8.65 20.91
C ASP A 120 13.17 -9.09 22.36
N PRO A 121 13.39 -10.37 22.74
CA PRO A 121 13.14 -10.83 24.10
C PRO A 121 13.91 -10.06 25.19
N ASP A 122 14.98 -9.34 24.82
CA ASP A 122 15.76 -8.49 25.71
C ASP A 122 15.26 -7.03 25.77
N ASP A 123 14.30 -6.63 24.92
CA ASP A 123 13.73 -5.28 24.96
C ASP A 123 12.79 -5.13 26.17
N PRO A 124 12.94 -4.07 26.99
CA PRO A 124 12.04 -3.81 28.09
C PRO A 124 10.62 -3.57 27.56
N PRO A 125 9.58 -4.07 28.24
CA PRO A 125 8.20 -3.96 27.76
C PRO A 125 7.84 -2.49 27.49
N PRO A 126 7.21 -2.17 26.36
CA PRO A 126 6.92 -0.79 25.98
C PRO A 126 6.03 -0.16 27.06
N GLN A 127 6.56 0.86 27.74
CA GLN A 127 5.81 1.68 28.68
C GLN A 127 4.80 2.53 27.89
N SER A 128 3.66 1.96 27.57
CA SER A 128 2.55 2.70 26.98
C SER A 128 1.97 3.68 28.01
N LYS A 129 2.55 4.88 28.11
CA LYS A 129 1.89 6.03 28.74
C LYS A 129 0.77 6.52 27.82
N ARG A 130 -0.32 5.77 27.74
CA ARG A 130 -1.61 6.33 27.29
C ARG A 130 -2.19 7.18 28.42
N SER A 131 -1.59 8.36 28.63
CA SER A 131 -2.26 9.46 29.33
C SER A 131 -3.26 10.09 28.34
N GLY A 132 -4.44 9.50 28.25
CA GLY A 132 -5.55 9.97 27.41
C GLY A 132 -6.87 9.55 28.03
N LYS A 133 -7.53 10.51 28.65
CA LYS A 133 -8.68 10.39 29.54
C LYS A 133 -9.96 10.12 28.74
N ASP A 134 -10.26 8.87 28.42
CA ASP A 134 -11.60 8.42 28.02
C ASP A 134 -11.96 7.13 28.77
N LYS A 135 -12.64 7.28 29.90
CA LYS A 135 -13.20 6.16 30.67
C LYS A 135 -14.48 5.68 29.98
N ARG A 136 -14.37 4.73 29.05
CA ARG A 136 -15.50 3.83 28.75
C ARG A 136 -15.66 2.84 29.92
N PRO A 137 -16.88 2.57 30.41
CA PRO A 137 -17.08 1.65 31.51
C PRO A 137 -16.79 0.21 31.04
N SER A 138 -15.63 -0.32 31.45
CA SER A 138 -15.32 -1.74 31.32
C SER A 138 -16.02 -2.52 32.43
N HIS A 139 -16.91 -3.45 32.08
CA HIS A 139 -17.36 -4.48 33.01
C HIS A 139 -16.14 -5.25 33.53
N LYS A 140 -15.92 -5.22 34.85
CA LYS A 140 -14.89 -6.01 35.52
C LYS A 140 -15.36 -7.47 35.63
N SER A 141 -14.94 -8.32 34.70
CA SER A 141 -14.84 -9.77 34.95
C SER A 141 -13.60 -10.01 35.82
N LYS A 142 -13.75 -10.81 36.88
CA LYS A 142 -12.75 -10.97 37.96
C LYS A 142 -11.69 -12.06 37.73
N ASP A 143 -11.62 -12.65 36.54
CA ASP A 143 -10.64 -13.69 36.22
C ASP A 143 -9.75 -13.24 35.07
N ALA A 144 -8.72 -12.44 35.39
CA ALA A 144 -7.67 -12.08 34.44
C ALA A 144 -6.39 -12.84 34.82
N THR A 145 -6.25 -14.05 34.28
CA THR A 145 -4.92 -14.62 34.03
C THR A 145 -4.12 -13.65 33.17
N PRO A 146 -2.79 -13.54 33.33
CA PRO A 146 -1.97 -12.71 32.45
C PRO A 146 -2.10 -13.30 31.05
N LEU A 147 -2.92 -12.66 30.21
CA LEU A 147 -3.09 -13.07 28.82
C LEU A 147 -1.77 -12.71 28.14
N SER A 148 -0.87 -13.69 28.07
CA SER A 148 0.23 -13.73 27.11
C SER A 148 -0.34 -13.21 25.81
N SER A 149 0.15 -12.06 25.35
CA SER A 149 -0.29 -11.46 24.08
C SER A 149 -0.26 -12.58 23.05
N PRO A 150 -1.41 -12.99 22.47
CA PRO A 150 -1.38 -14.06 21.51
C PRO A 150 -0.49 -13.55 20.38
N THR A 151 0.62 -14.26 20.14
CA THR A 151 1.42 -14.12 18.93
C THR A 151 0.43 -14.28 17.78
N LEU A 152 -0.05 -13.15 17.24
CA LEU A 152 -0.95 -13.15 16.12
C LEU A 152 -0.13 -13.67 14.96
N ASN A 153 -0.35 -14.91 14.56
CA ASN A 153 0.26 -15.45 13.35
C ASN A 153 -0.04 -14.46 12.22
N PRO A 154 0.96 -14.02 11.45
CA PRO A 154 0.74 -13.14 10.32
C PRO A 154 -0.40 -13.69 9.48
N HIS A 155 -1.50 -12.94 9.39
CA HIS A 155 -2.62 -13.37 8.58
C HIS A 155 -2.25 -13.14 7.12
N VAL A 156 -1.59 -14.12 6.51
CA VAL A 156 -1.38 -14.14 5.06
C VAL A 156 -2.75 -14.26 4.40
N ILE A 157 -3.15 -13.23 3.67
CA ILE A 157 -4.40 -13.21 2.93
C ILE A 157 -4.07 -13.54 1.47
N ASP A 158 -4.65 -14.63 1.00
CA ASP A 158 -4.72 -14.89 -0.43
C ASP A 158 -5.86 -14.06 -1.02
N TYR A 159 -5.52 -13.12 -1.89
CA TYR A 159 -6.50 -12.22 -2.50
C TYR A 159 -7.23 -12.92 -3.64
N GLY A 160 -8.36 -13.57 -3.31
CA GLY A 160 -9.35 -14.03 -4.27
C GLY A 160 -10.38 -12.94 -4.62
N HIS A 161 -11.38 -13.29 -5.43
CA HIS A 161 -12.45 -12.36 -5.85
C HIS A 161 -13.10 -11.62 -4.66
N ARG A 162 -13.52 -12.39 -3.65
CA ARG A 162 -14.19 -11.87 -2.44
C ARG A 162 -13.31 -10.91 -1.65
N GLU A 163 -12.03 -11.24 -1.48
CA GLU A 163 -11.04 -10.41 -0.80
C GLU A 163 -10.69 -9.15 -1.63
N SER A 164 -10.66 -9.24 -2.95
CA SER A 164 -10.44 -8.08 -3.84
C SER A 164 -11.59 -7.07 -3.75
N VAL A 165 -12.84 -7.54 -3.81
CA VAL A 165 -14.03 -6.69 -3.62
C VAL A 165 -14.03 -6.07 -2.22
N ALA A 166 -13.68 -6.85 -1.19
CA ALA A 166 -13.55 -6.34 0.18
C ALA A 166 -12.43 -5.30 0.32
N TYR A 167 -11.31 -5.46 -0.39
CA TYR A 167 -10.26 -4.47 -0.46
C TYR A 167 -10.77 -3.17 -1.10
N LEU A 168 -11.52 -3.24 -2.21
CA LEU A 168 -12.12 -2.06 -2.84
C LEU A 168 -13.01 -1.28 -1.85
N ALA A 169 -13.90 -2.00 -1.17
CA ALA A 169 -14.87 -1.38 -0.26
C ALA A 169 -14.25 -0.83 1.02
N GLY A 170 -13.21 -1.50 1.54
CA GLY A 170 -12.57 -1.14 2.80
C GLY A 170 -11.35 -0.27 2.62
N ALA A 171 -10.34 -0.78 1.92
CA ALA A 171 -8.97 -0.26 1.96
C ALA A 171 -8.65 0.73 0.82
N MET A 172 -9.19 0.51 -0.38
CA MET A 172 -8.71 1.19 -1.60
C MET A 172 -8.73 2.72 -1.48
N SER A 173 -9.82 3.32 -0.99
CA SER A 173 -9.93 4.78 -0.89
C SER A 173 -8.85 5.38 0.01
N SER A 174 -8.56 4.71 1.15
CA SER A 174 -7.51 5.15 2.08
C SER A 174 -6.12 4.98 1.48
N THR A 175 -5.87 3.88 0.78
CA THR A 175 -4.60 3.63 0.07
C THR A 175 -4.40 4.64 -1.06
N TYR A 176 -5.45 4.91 -1.85
CA TYR A 176 -5.42 5.91 -2.92
C TYR A 176 -5.05 7.28 -2.37
N ALA A 177 -5.72 7.73 -1.30
CA ALA A 177 -5.46 9.02 -0.69
C ALA A 177 -4.01 9.15 -0.17
N ALA A 178 -3.47 8.08 0.42
CA ALA A 178 -2.09 8.04 0.87
C ALA A 178 -1.11 8.20 -0.31
N VAL A 179 -1.26 7.37 -1.36
CA VAL A 179 -0.39 7.41 -2.54
C VAL A 179 -0.52 8.74 -3.28
N TYR A 180 -1.74 9.22 -3.50
CA TYR A 180 -2.01 10.51 -4.13
C TYR A 180 -1.30 11.66 -3.42
N ASN A 181 -1.38 11.72 -2.10
CA ASN A 181 -0.71 12.79 -1.34
C ASN A 181 0.81 12.73 -1.48
N VAL A 182 1.41 11.53 -1.45
CA VAL A 182 2.86 11.35 -1.66
C VAL A 182 3.26 11.82 -3.05
N LEU A 183 2.57 11.34 -4.10
CA LEU A 183 2.87 11.72 -5.49
C LEU A 183 2.65 13.22 -5.73
N ARG A 184 1.61 13.82 -5.13
CA ARG A 184 1.37 15.26 -5.21
C ARG A 184 2.49 16.08 -4.57
N GLU A 185 3.00 15.66 -3.42
CA GLU A 185 4.15 16.31 -2.77
C GLU A 185 5.42 16.16 -3.62
N ILE A 186 5.64 14.99 -4.25
CA ILE A 186 6.75 14.79 -5.21
C ILE A 186 6.63 15.78 -6.36
N ARG A 187 5.46 15.88 -7.01
CA ARG A 187 5.21 16.82 -8.11
C ARG A 187 5.48 18.27 -7.70
N GLY A 188 5.06 18.65 -6.49
CA GLY A 188 5.25 20.02 -5.98
C GLY A 188 6.72 20.35 -5.64
N ARG A 189 7.46 19.39 -5.07
CA ARG A 189 8.86 19.58 -4.66
C ARG A 189 9.86 19.38 -5.79
N MET A 190 9.49 18.59 -6.80
CA MET A 190 10.32 18.26 -7.95
C MET A 190 9.54 18.50 -9.25
N PRO A 191 9.35 19.77 -9.67
CA PRO A 191 8.58 20.11 -10.88
C PRO A 191 9.18 19.54 -12.18
N THR A 192 10.46 19.18 -12.17
CA THR A 192 11.16 18.54 -13.29
C THR A 192 10.89 17.04 -13.39
N PHE A 193 10.21 16.44 -12.41
CA PHE A 193 9.79 15.05 -12.46
C PHE A 193 8.53 14.91 -13.32
N VAL A 194 8.74 14.51 -14.58
CA VAL A 194 7.71 14.40 -15.61
C VAL A 194 7.67 12.95 -16.11
N PRO A 195 7.08 12.01 -15.34
CA PRO A 195 7.11 10.59 -15.68
C PRO A 195 6.27 10.31 -16.92
N ALA A 196 6.90 9.74 -17.95
CA ALA A 196 6.23 9.26 -19.16
C ALA A 196 5.61 7.87 -18.98
N SER A 197 6.13 7.08 -18.05
CA SER A 197 5.62 5.75 -17.74
C SER A 197 5.75 5.40 -16.26
N VAL A 198 4.86 4.53 -15.78
CA VAL A 198 4.86 4.01 -14.40
C VAL A 198 4.85 2.49 -14.42
N PHE A 199 5.64 1.88 -13.53
CA PHE A 199 5.62 0.46 -13.23
C PHE A 199 5.24 0.26 -11.76
N ASP A 200 4.22 -0.56 -11.50
CA ASP A 200 3.66 -0.80 -10.18
C ASP A 200 3.75 -2.30 -9.82
N PHE A 201 4.53 -2.61 -8.79
CA PHE A 201 4.80 -3.98 -8.35
C PHE A 201 3.94 -4.31 -7.12
N GLY A 202 3.11 -5.34 -7.23
CA GLY A 202 2.04 -5.58 -6.27
C GLY A 202 0.89 -4.58 -6.48
N SER A 203 0.49 -4.40 -7.75
CA SER A 203 -0.42 -3.34 -8.16
C SER A 203 -1.82 -3.45 -7.53
N GLY A 204 -2.19 -4.64 -7.05
CA GLY A 204 -3.51 -4.92 -6.50
C GLY A 204 -4.61 -4.52 -7.50
N PRO A 205 -5.63 -3.76 -7.08
CA PRO A 205 -6.69 -3.28 -7.95
C PRO A 205 -6.29 -2.02 -8.77
N GLY A 206 -4.99 -1.73 -8.89
CA GLY A 206 -4.46 -0.59 -9.64
C GLY A 206 -4.51 0.74 -8.87
N THR A 207 -4.51 0.71 -7.53
CA THR A 207 -4.65 1.91 -6.68
C THR A 207 -3.58 2.97 -6.96
N ALA A 208 -2.31 2.56 -7.04
CA ALA A 208 -1.20 3.48 -7.30
C ALA A 208 -1.18 3.97 -8.75
N LEU A 209 -1.64 3.15 -9.70
CA LEU A 209 -1.79 3.54 -11.10
C LEU A 209 -2.84 4.63 -11.27
N TRP A 210 -3.99 4.49 -10.60
CA TRP A 210 -5.02 5.53 -10.55
C TRP A 210 -4.51 6.84 -9.96
N ALA A 211 -3.80 6.78 -8.83
CA ALA A 211 -3.21 7.97 -8.22
C ALA A 211 -2.16 8.61 -9.15
N SER A 212 -1.35 7.81 -9.84
CA SER A 212 -0.34 8.29 -10.78
C SER A 212 -0.95 9.01 -11.98
N ARG A 213 -2.02 8.45 -12.57
CA ARG A 213 -2.77 9.06 -13.66
C ARG A 213 -3.37 10.41 -13.25
N GLU A 214 -3.92 10.50 -12.04
CA GLU A 214 -4.51 11.74 -11.52
C GLU A 214 -3.46 12.81 -11.24
N VAL A 215 -2.29 12.43 -10.73
CA VAL A 215 -1.23 13.40 -10.38
C VAL A 215 -0.43 13.83 -11.60
N PHE A 216 -0.25 12.99 -12.61
CA PHE A 216 0.56 13.27 -13.81
C PHE A 216 -0.25 13.16 -15.13
N PRO A 217 -1.39 13.85 -15.27
CA PRO A 217 -2.30 13.63 -16.40
C PRO A 217 -1.71 14.03 -17.75
N GLU A 218 -0.80 15.02 -17.78
CA GLU A 218 -0.22 15.56 -19.01
C GLU A 218 1.00 14.78 -19.51
N SER A 219 1.72 14.10 -18.60
CA SER A 219 2.98 13.43 -18.94
C SER A 219 2.85 11.92 -19.04
N LEU A 220 1.95 11.31 -18.28
CA LEU A 220 1.86 9.87 -18.18
C LEU A 220 1.28 9.28 -19.47
N ALA A 221 2.13 8.67 -20.29
CA ALA A 221 1.76 8.06 -21.55
C ALA A 221 1.47 6.55 -21.43
N SER A 222 2.02 5.88 -20.42
CA SER A 222 1.75 4.44 -20.21
C SER A 222 1.91 4.02 -18.76
N TYR A 223 1.25 2.94 -18.39
CA TYR A 223 1.45 2.32 -17.09
C TYR A 223 1.42 0.80 -17.19
N ARG A 224 2.11 0.15 -16.26
CA ARG A 224 2.17 -1.29 -16.14
C ARG A 224 2.08 -1.69 -14.68
N GLY A 225 1.11 -2.54 -14.36
CA GLY A 225 0.96 -3.14 -13.03
C GLY A 225 1.24 -4.63 -13.09
N VAL A 226 1.91 -5.17 -12.07
CA VAL A 226 2.02 -6.62 -11.88
C VAL A 226 1.55 -7.01 -10.49
N ASP A 227 0.85 -8.14 -10.39
CA ASP A 227 0.43 -8.71 -9.11
C ASP A 227 0.40 -10.25 -9.20
N ILE A 228 0.46 -10.92 -8.05
CA ILE A 228 0.30 -12.37 -7.94
C ILE A 228 -1.17 -12.79 -7.96
N SER A 229 -2.08 -11.90 -7.53
CA SER A 229 -3.52 -12.16 -7.51
C SER A 229 -4.14 -11.81 -8.85
N GLU A 230 -4.63 -12.85 -9.54
CA GLU A 230 -5.41 -12.68 -10.77
C GLU A 230 -6.70 -11.88 -10.52
N ALA A 231 -7.38 -12.11 -9.39
CA ALA A 231 -8.60 -11.40 -9.05
C ALA A 231 -8.36 -9.89 -8.86
N MET A 232 -7.25 -9.51 -8.24
CA MET A 232 -6.85 -8.11 -8.09
C MET A 232 -6.56 -7.46 -9.45
N ILE A 233 -5.83 -8.14 -10.33
CA ILE A 233 -5.57 -7.62 -11.69
C ILE A 233 -6.86 -7.53 -12.50
N GLY A 234 -7.79 -8.49 -12.39
CA GLY A 234 -9.09 -8.41 -13.05
C GLY A 234 -9.93 -7.20 -12.60
N VAL A 235 -9.85 -6.83 -11.32
CA VAL A 235 -10.43 -5.58 -10.80
C VAL A 235 -9.69 -4.36 -11.37
N ALA A 236 -8.36 -4.37 -11.40
CA ALA A 236 -7.57 -3.28 -11.97
C ALA A 236 -7.91 -3.06 -13.44
N GLU A 237 -8.06 -4.12 -14.22
CA GLU A 237 -8.49 -4.10 -15.62
C GLU A 237 -9.83 -3.40 -15.78
N LYS A 238 -10.85 -3.79 -14.99
CA LYS A 238 -12.17 -3.15 -15.03
C LYS A 238 -12.10 -1.66 -14.72
N LEU A 239 -11.37 -1.28 -13.68
CA LEU A 239 -11.29 0.12 -13.27
C LEU A 239 -10.47 0.97 -14.25
N LEU A 240 -9.35 0.46 -14.79
CA LEU A 240 -8.42 1.27 -15.58
C LEU A 240 -8.76 1.32 -17.08
N THR A 241 -9.61 0.43 -17.57
CA THR A 241 -9.95 0.28 -18.99
C THR A 241 -11.22 1.06 -19.32
N ARG A 242 -11.18 1.87 -20.39
CA ARG A 242 -12.32 2.75 -20.72
C ARG A 242 -13.55 1.96 -21.14
N GLU A 243 -13.33 0.86 -21.84
CA GLU A 243 -14.34 0.00 -22.43
C GLU A 243 -15.32 -0.51 -21.36
N TRP A 244 -14.80 -1.03 -20.25
CA TRP A 244 -15.65 -1.52 -19.16
C TRP A 244 -16.43 -0.38 -18.49
N LEU A 245 -15.80 0.77 -18.25
CA LEU A 245 -16.48 1.93 -17.68
C LEU A 245 -17.59 2.45 -18.61
N TYR A 246 -17.34 2.52 -19.92
CA TYR A 246 -18.34 2.90 -20.92
C TYR A 246 -19.52 1.92 -20.96
N ASP A 247 -19.27 0.61 -20.86
CA ASP A 247 -20.32 -0.42 -20.77
C ASP A 247 -21.20 -0.24 -19.52
N GLN A 248 -20.64 0.33 -18.44
CA GLN A 248 -21.38 0.73 -17.24
C GLN A 248 -22.04 2.13 -17.34
N GLY A 249 -21.89 2.83 -18.46
CA GLY A 249 -22.38 4.20 -18.64
C GLY A 249 -21.54 5.28 -17.94
N ILE A 250 -20.27 4.98 -17.62
CA ILE A 250 -19.32 5.89 -16.95
C ILE A 250 -18.33 6.42 -18.00
N GLY A 251 -18.27 7.74 -18.19
CA GLY A 251 -17.43 8.38 -19.22
C GLY A 251 -16.11 8.92 -18.67
N ILE A 252 -14.98 8.56 -19.30
CA ILE A 252 -13.61 9.06 -19.01
C ILE A 252 -12.91 9.68 -20.22
#